data_AF-A0A0D2YFQ2-F1
#
_entry.id   AF-A0A0D2YFQ2-F1
#
_cell.length_a   1.000
_cell.length_b   1.000
_cell.length_c   1.000
_cell.angle_alpha   90.00
_cell.angle_beta   90.00
_cell.angle_gamma   90.00
#
_symmetry.space_group_name_H-M   'P 1'
#
loop_
_entity.id
_entity.type
_entity.pdbx_description
1 polymer ?
#
loop_
_entity_poly.entity_id
_entity_poly.type
_entity_poly.pdbx_seq_one_letter_code
_entity_poly.pdbx_strand_id
1 'polypeptide(L)'
;MAEPRVFSRAVLYLSVGDILYATSIALLKASILVMYCRIFPLRSMKVGGYSLGVIVLMWWIAVCLLAIFQCRPVRKAWGMSTTEGTCIDKGIWFTSVAVPNIVTDVAILALPVRQFPCFG
;
A
#
# COMPACT_ATOMS: atom_id res chain seq x y z
N MET A 1 -27.42 -18.19 -10.19
CA MET A 1 -27.32 -18.85 -8.87
C MET A 1 -25.83 -19.11 -8.63
N ALA A 2 -25.14 -18.25 -7.88
CA ALA A 2 -23.71 -18.38 -7.63
C ALA A 2 -23.49 -19.01 -6.26
N GLU A 3 -22.77 -20.13 -6.22
CA GLU A 3 -22.43 -20.87 -5.02
C GLU A 3 -21.70 -19.95 -4.00
N PRO A 4 -22.26 -19.65 -2.82
CA PRO A 4 -21.71 -18.67 -1.87
C PRO A 4 -20.31 -19.02 -1.33
N ARG A 5 -19.89 -20.29 -1.45
CA ARG A 5 -18.56 -20.78 -1.04
C ARG A 5 -17.44 -20.36 -2.00
N VAL A 6 -17.70 -20.27 -3.31
CA VAL A 6 -16.69 -19.90 -4.32
C VAL A 6 -16.30 -18.42 -4.16
N PHE A 7 -17.29 -17.57 -3.88
CA PHE A 7 -17.08 -16.14 -3.67
C PHE A 7 -16.17 -15.86 -2.46
N SER A 8 -16.39 -16.54 -1.32
CA SER A 8 -15.54 -16.38 -0.13
C SER A 8 -14.08 -16.80 -0.37
N ARG A 9 -13.86 -17.89 -1.10
CA ARG A 9 -12.50 -18.34 -1.46
C ARG A 9 -11.81 -17.38 -2.42
N ALA A 10 -12.54 -16.87 -3.42
CA ALA A 10 -12.00 -15.89 -4.37
C ALA A 10 -11.56 -14.60 -3.65
N VAL A 11 -12.35 -14.11 -2.69
CA VAL A 11 -12.00 -12.94 -1.88
C VAL A 11 -10.73 -13.19 -1.07
N LEU A 12 -10.58 -14.37 -0.47
CA LEU A 12 -9.36 -14.73 0.26
C LEU A 12 -8.11 -14.72 -0.64
N TYR A 13 -8.19 -15.35 -1.82
CA TYR A 13 -7.08 -15.37 -2.78
C TYR A 13 -6.72 -13.96 -3.29
N LEU A 14 -7.72 -13.12 -3.55
CA LEU A 14 -7.52 -11.73 -3.96
C LEU A 14 -6.83 -10.91 -2.86
N SER A 15 -7.29 -11.02 -1.61
CA SER A 15 -6.66 -10.31 -0.49
C SER A 15 -5.20 -10.72 -0.26
N VAL A 16 -4.87 -12.00 -0.44
CA VAL A 16 -3.47 -12.46 -0.38
C VAL A 16 -2.65 -11.83 -1.51
N GLY A 17 -3.21 -11.78 -2.73
CA GLY A 17 -2.58 -11.11 -3.88
C GLY A 17 -2.33 -9.63 -3.62
N ASP A 18 -3.30 -8.93 -3.03
CA ASP A 18 -3.19 -7.50 -2.71
C ASP A 18 -2.10 -7.22 -1.67
N ILE A 19 -1.98 -8.08 -0.64
CA ILE A 19 -0.92 -7.97 0.36
C ILE A 19 0.45 -8.22 -0.29
N LEU A 20 0.58 -9.24 -1.13
CA LEU A 20 1.84 -9.53 -1.84
C LEU A 20 2.24 -8.37 -2.77
N TYR A 21 1.27 -7.80 -3.49
CA TYR A 21 1.46 -6.63 -4.33
C TYR A 21 1.93 -5.42 -3.51
N ALA A 22 1.24 -5.08 -2.43
CA ALA A 22 1.60 -3.95 -1.57
C ALA A 22 3.00 -4.13 -0.94
N THR A 23 3.34 -5.37 -0.53
CA THR A 23 4.65 -5.70 0.03
C THR A 23 5.75 -5.56 -1.01
N SER A 24 5.50 -6.00 -2.25
CA SER A 24 6.45 -5.87 -3.36
C SER A 24 6.75 -4.41 -3.66
N ILE A 25 5.72 -3.55 -3.66
CA ILE A 25 5.88 -2.10 -3.84
C ILE A 25 6.68 -1.49 -2.69
N ALA A 26 6.34 -1.82 -1.44
CA ALA A 26 7.05 -1.28 -0.28
C ALA A 26 8.55 -1.62 -0.32
N LEU A 27 8.89 -2.87 -0.70
CA LEU A 27 10.28 -3.31 -0.90
C LEU A 27 10.97 -2.56 -2.03
N LEU A 28 10.28 -2.33 -3.15
CA LEU A 28 10.80 -1.56 -4.29
C LEU A 28 11.15 -0.12 -3.86
N LYS A 29 10.23 0.55 -3.17
CA LYS A 29 10.43 1.92 -2.66
C LYS A 29 11.57 1.99 -1.63
N ALA A 30 11.64 1.01 -0.73
CA ALA A 30 12.73 0.91 0.24
C ALA A 30 14.10 0.73 -0.46
N SER A 31 14.16 -0.12 -1.49
CA SER A 31 15.38 -0.34 -2.28
C SER A 31 15.85 0.95 -2.96
N ILE A 32 14.94 1.70 -3.58
CA ILE A 32 15.24 3.00 -4.22
C ILE A 32 15.76 4.00 -3.18
N LEU A 33 15.12 4.09 -2.01
CA LEU A 33 15.56 4.97 -0.91
C LEU A 33 16.98 4.64 -0.43
N VAL A 34 17.29 3.35 -0.28
CA VAL A 34 18.62 2.89 0.12
C VAL A 34 19.63 3.23 -0.97
N MET A 35 19.31 3.00 -2.24
CA MET A 35 20.15 3.40 -3.37
C MET A 35 20.44 4.90 -3.38
N TYR A 36 19.42 5.74 -3.17
CA TYR A 36 19.55 7.19 -3.05
C TYR A 36 20.48 7.59 -1.90
N CYS A 37 20.30 7.00 -0.72
CA CYS A 37 21.17 7.26 0.43
C CYS A 37 22.63 6.80 0.22
N ARG A 38 22.86 5.80 -0.65
CA ARG A 38 24.20 5.32 -0.99
C ARG A 38 24.89 6.22 -2.00
N ILE A 39 24.16 6.74 -2.99
CA ILE A 39 24.73 7.60 -4.05
C ILE A 39 24.99 9.02 -3.53
N PHE A 40 24.06 9.59 -2.77
CA PHE A 40 24.17 10.95 -2.26
C PHE A 40 24.27 10.92 -0.71
N PRO A 41 25.47 11.01 -0.14
CA PRO A 41 25.68 10.98 1.31
C PRO A 41 25.27 12.29 2.02
N LEU A 42 24.25 13.01 1.54
CA LEU A 42 23.77 14.24 2.16
C LEU A 42 22.86 13.92 3.35
N ARG A 43 23.06 14.61 4.48
CA ARG A 43 22.19 14.47 5.68
C ARG A 43 20.72 14.77 5.36
N SER A 44 20.46 15.79 4.53
CA SER A 44 19.10 16.14 4.09
C SER A 44 18.44 15.01 3.30
N MET A 45 19.22 14.23 2.54
CA MET A 45 18.68 13.09 1.79
C MET A 45 18.33 11.94 2.71
N LYS A 46 19.18 11.68 3.71
CA LYS A 46 18.90 10.64 4.72
C LYS A 46 17.62 10.96 5.49
N VAL A 47 17.44 12.19 5.97
CA VAL A 47 16.23 12.58 6.70
C VAL A 47 14.97 12.48 5.81
N GLY A 48 15.07 12.96 4.56
CA GLY A 48 14.00 12.82 3.57
C GLY A 48 13.68 11.35 3.24
N GLY A 49 14.71 10.52 3.08
CA GLY A 49 14.56 9.08 2.88
C GLY A 49 13.89 8.41 4.07
N TYR A 50 14.37 8.59 5.29
CA TYR A 50 13.75 7.97 6.47
C TYR A 50 12.28 8.40 6.65
N SER A 51 11.96 9.67 6.44
CA SER A 51 10.56 10.15 6.53
C SER A 51 9.66 9.51 5.46
N LEU A 52 10.10 9.44 4.20
CA LEU A 52 9.35 8.75 3.14
C LEU A 52 9.23 7.24 3.40
N GLY A 53 10.26 6.61 3.95
CA GLY A 53 10.24 5.21 4.33
C GLY A 53 9.19 4.91 5.40
N VAL A 54 9.07 5.77 6.42
CA VAL A 54 8.01 5.66 7.44
C VAL A 54 6.62 5.81 6.82
N ILE A 55 6.44 6.76 5.88
CA ILE A 55 5.15 6.97 5.20
C ILE A 55 4.77 5.72 4.38
N VAL A 56 5.71 5.14 3.64
CA VAL A 56 5.48 3.90 2.87
C VAL A 56 5.11 2.73 3.79
N LEU A 57 5.77 2.60 4.94
CA LEU A 57 5.44 1.57 5.94
C LEU A 57 4.03 1.78 6.51
N MET A 58 3.67 3.00 6.87
CA MET A 58 2.32 3.32 7.37
C MET A 58 1.25 2.98 6.32
N TRP A 59 1.50 3.32 5.05
CA TRP A 59 0.61 2.96 3.95
C TRP A 59 0.46 1.45 3.82
N TRP A 60 1.56 0.69 3.85
CA TRP A 60 1.53 -0.76 3.76
C TRP A 60 0.71 -1.40 4.91
N ILE A 61 0.90 -0.92 6.15
CA ILE A 61 0.11 -1.38 7.31
C ILE A 61 -1.39 -1.09 7.11
N ALA A 62 -1.74 0.09 6.60
CA ALA A 62 -3.13 0.45 6.33
C ALA A 62 -3.77 -0.47 5.28
N VAL A 63 -3.05 -0.80 4.21
CA VAL A 63 -3.53 -1.75 3.18
C VAL A 63 -3.74 -3.15 3.77
N CYS A 64 -2.80 -3.64 4.57
CA CYS A 64 -2.94 -4.93 5.26
C CYS A 64 -4.18 -4.96 6.17
N LEU A 65 -4.42 -3.90 6.95
CA LEU A 65 -5.61 -3.80 7.80
C LEU A 65 -6.89 -3.74 6.97
N LEU A 66 -6.91 -2.96 5.88
CA LEU A 66 -8.06 -2.87 4.98
C LEU A 66 -8.36 -4.21 4.30
N ALA A 67 -7.34 -4.97 3.90
CA ALA A 67 -7.50 -6.31 3.34
C ALA A 67 -8.13 -7.29 4.34
N ILE A 68 -7.75 -7.20 5.62
CA ILE A 68 -8.32 -8.02 6.70
C ILE A 68 -9.76 -7.59 7.05
N PHE A 69 -10.01 -6.28 7.11
CA PHE A 69 -11.29 -5.68 7.52
C PHE A 69 -12.19 -5.22 6.36
N GLN A 70 -11.99 -5.77 5.16
CA GLN A 70 -12.72 -5.40 3.94
C GLN A 70 -14.25 -5.60 4.02
N CYS A 71 -14.72 -6.46 4.93
CA CYS A 71 -16.14 -6.72 5.16
C CYS A 71 -16.53 -6.46 6.62
N ARG A 72 -17.70 -5.84 6.81
CA ARG A 72 -18.34 -5.65 8.11
C ARG A 72 -19.64 -6.46 8.12
N PRO A 73 -19.74 -7.57 8.89
CA PRO A 73 -18.74 -8.16 9.77
C PRO A 73 -17.74 -9.05 9.03
N VAL A 74 -16.50 -9.15 9.55
CA VAL A 74 -15.39 -9.95 8.98
C VAL A 74 -15.78 -11.41 8.77
N ARG A 75 -16.68 -11.95 9.61
CA ARG A 75 -17.19 -13.33 9.53
C ARG A 75 -17.87 -13.65 8.18
N LYS A 76 -18.40 -12.64 7.49
CA LYS A 76 -19.00 -12.80 6.16
C LYS A 76 -17.95 -13.16 5.09
N ALA A 77 -16.72 -12.67 5.24
CA ALA A 77 -15.62 -12.99 4.31
C ALA A 77 -15.14 -14.45 4.46
N TRP A 78 -15.34 -15.07 5.63
CA TRP A 78 -14.88 -16.43 5.96
C TRP A 78 -15.95 -17.52 5.79
N GLY A 79 -17.09 -17.21 5.16
CA GLY A 79 -18.08 -18.22 4.77
C GLY A 79 -19.19 -18.52 5.79
N MET A 80 -19.35 -17.74 6.86
CA MET A 80 -20.56 -17.77 7.69
C MET A 80 -21.67 -16.97 7.00
N SER A 81 -22.46 -17.64 6.16
CA SER A 81 -23.52 -17.04 5.31
C SER A 81 -24.70 -16.42 6.05
N THR A 82 -24.80 -16.57 7.38
CA THR A 82 -25.94 -16.15 8.21
C THR A 82 -25.86 -14.71 8.72
N THR A 83 -24.78 -13.97 8.46
CA THR A 83 -24.66 -12.59 8.96
C THR A 83 -24.93 -11.55 7.86
N GLU A 84 -26.01 -10.79 8.01
CA GLU A 84 -26.23 -9.56 7.24
C GLU A 84 -25.06 -8.60 7.45
N GLY A 85 -24.57 -8.01 6.36
CA GLY A 85 -23.40 -7.15 6.41
C GLY A 85 -23.00 -6.64 5.03
N THR A 86 -22.26 -5.54 5.02
CA THR A 86 -21.77 -4.86 3.81
C THR A 86 -20.26 -5.04 3.69
N CYS A 87 -19.80 -5.27 2.45
CA CYS A 87 -18.38 -5.25 2.12
C CYS A 87 -18.07 -3.95 1.40
N ILE A 88 -16.81 -3.49 1.51
CA ILE A 88 -16.37 -2.29 0.81
C ILE A 88 -16.43 -2.51 -0.69
N ASP A 89 -16.82 -1.48 -1.43
CA ASP A 89 -16.82 -1.54 -2.89
C ASP A 89 -15.37 -1.60 -3.39
N LYS A 90 -15.12 -2.46 -4.38
CA LYS A 90 -13.78 -2.60 -4.96
C LYS A 90 -13.30 -1.30 -5.59
N GLY A 91 -14.19 -0.50 -6.18
CA GLY A 91 -13.81 0.78 -6.79
C GLY A 91 -13.18 1.74 -5.77
N ILE A 92 -13.85 1.91 -4.62
CA ILE A 92 -13.37 2.78 -3.54
C ILE A 92 -12.07 2.24 -2.96
N TRP A 93 -11.98 0.91 -2.80
CA TRP A 93 -10.76 0.27 -2.33
C TRP A 93 -9.56 0.55 -3.25
N PHE A 94 -9.69 0.29 -4.56
CA PHE A 94 -8.60 0.54 -5.52
C PHE A 94 -8.17 2.01 -5.53
N THR A 95 -9.13 2.96 -5.53
CA THR A 95 -8.80 4.38 -5.50
C THR A 95 -8.06 4.77 -4.21
N SER A 96 -8.49 4.24 -3.07
CA SER A 96 -7.86 4.53 -1.77
C SER A 96 -6.42 4.01 -1.67
N VAL A 97 -6.10 2.93 -2.37
CA VAL A 97 -4.75 2.35 -2.43
C VAL A 97 -3.88 3.05 -3.47
N ALA A 98 -4.44 3.34 -4.65
CA ALA A 98 -3.70 3.91 -5.79
C ALA A 98 -3.23 5.35 -5.54
N VAL A 99 -4.09 6.20 -4.97
CA VAL A 99 -3.76 7.62 -4.74
C VAL A 99 -2.51 7.81 -3.87
N PRO A 100 -2.45 7.30 -2.63
CA PRO A 100 -1.25 7.45 -1.79
C PRO A 100 -0.03 6.73 -2.36
N ASN A 101 -0.21 5.65 -3.13
CA ASN A 101 0.90 4.99 -3.79
C ASN A 101 1.56 5.91 -4.84
N ILE A 102 0.77 6.55 -5.70
CA ILE A 102 1.28 7.48 -6.71
C ILE A 102 1.92 8.70 -6.04
N VAL A 103 1.28 9.25 -5.00
CA VAL A 103 1.81 10.41 -4.27
C VAL A 103 3.19 10.09 -3.67
N THR A 104 3.35 8.91 -3.07
CA THR A 104 4.64 8.49 -2.51
C THR A 104 5.70 8.24 -3.58
N ASP A 105 5.34 7.75 -4.77
CA ASP A 105 6.28 7.62 -5.89
C ASP A 105 6.78 8.98 -6.38
N VAL A 106 5.88 9.94 -6.59
CA VAL A 106 6.24 11.31 -6.99
C VAL A 106 7.14 11.95 -5.93
N ALA A 107 6.83 11.77 -4.65
CA ALA A 107 7.64 12.31 -3.55
C ALA A 107 9.06 11.71 -3.50
N ILE A 108 9.20 10.40 -3.75
CA ILE A 108 10.51 9.73 -3.84
C ILE A 108 11.31 10.29 -5.02
N LEU A 109 10.69 10.41 -6.20
CA LEU A 109 11.34 10.93 -7.40
C LEU A 109 11.71 12.41 -7.29
N ALA A 110 10.91 13.21 -6.58
CA ALA A 110 11.18 14.64 -6.34
C ALA A 110 12.27 14.88 -5.27
N LEU A 111 12.58 13.87 -4.45
CA LEU A 111 13.56 13.97 -3.36
C LEU A 111 14.95 14.46 -3.86
N PRO A 112 15.59 13.86 -4.88
CA PRO A 112 16.88 14.33 -5.40
C PRO A 112 16.79 15.71 -6.07
N VAL A 113 15.67 16.04 -6.72
CA VAL A 113 15.49 17.32 -7.44
C VAL A 113 15.53 18.50 -6.47
N ARG A 114 14.95 18.35 -5.27
CA ARG A 114 15.02 19.38 -4.20
C ARG A 114 16.45 19.63 -3.69
N GLN A 115 17.36 18.69 -3.89
CA GLN A 115 18.77 18.80 -3.45
C GLN A 115 19.67 19.44 -4.50
N PHE A 116 19.17 19.71 -5.69
CA PHE A 116 19.76 20.65 -6.63
C PHE A 116 19.08 22.01 -6.48
N PRO A 117 19.20 22.73 -5.34
CA PRO A 117 18.95 24.16 -5.40
C PRO A 117 20.04 24.74 -6.33
N CYS A 118 19.61 25.22 -7.48
CA CYS A 118 20.22 26.30 -8.26
C CYS A 118 21.75 26.31 -8.31
N PHE A 119 22.28 25.88 -9.46
CA PHE A 119 23.40 26.57 -10.12
C PHE A 119 23.11 28.09 -10.05
N GLY A 120 23.68 28.78 -9.07
CA GLY A 120 23.43 30.19 -8.78
C GLY A 120 24.61 30.78 -8.04
#